data_AF-A0A5D0GWK9-F1
#
_entry.id   AF-A0A5D0GWK9-F1
#
_cell.length_a   1.000
_cell.length_b   1.000
_cell.length_c   1.000
_cell.angle_alpha   90.00
_cell.angle_beta   90.00
_cell.angle_gamma   90.00
#
_symmetry.space_group_name_H-M   'P 1'
#
loop_
_entity.id
_entity.type
_entity.pdbx_description
1 polymer ?
#
loop_
_entity_poly.entity_id
_entity_poly.type
_entity_poly.pdbx_seq_one_letter_code
_entity_poly.pdbx_strand_id
1 'polypeptide(L)'
;KRAVQIGTIARKIEPSETTTAKIFRDASKFEIDGAKGDFEALAKENNYTVRPVNGMKALDESIPGIGNQRPIVRWAFEDEASVGDVKRFSLSTGGYVVAQLVAKHKAGLMSAEDASATVLPILRKEKKAELIKNRVSVSTLEDLATAENTSVKTASAITMKSPTIQGAGREPLVVGTAFGLGEGETSGLIEGVNGV
;
A
#
# COMPACT_ATOMS: atom_id res chain seq x y z
N LYS A 1 -36.24 22.61 -48.19
CA LYS A 1 -35.40 22.32 -46.99
C LYS A 1 -34.48 23.52 -46.77
N ARG A 2 -34.52 24.18 -45.60
CA ARG A 2 -33.60 25.29 -45.28
C ARG A 2 -32.24 24.70 -44.90
N ALA A 3 -31.17 25.16 -45.55
CA ALA A 3 -29.80 24.87 -45.17
C ALA A 3 -29.30 26.00 -44.26
N VAL A 4 -28.70 25.64 -43.13
CA VAL A 4 -28.13 26.58 -42.16
C VAL A 4 -26.64 26.32 -42.08
N GLN A 5 -25.82 27.37 -42.20
CA GLN A 5 -24.38 27.28 -41.98
C GLN A 5 -24.09 27.38 -40.48
N ILE A 6 -23.48 26.35 -39.93
CA ILE A 6 -23.04 26.30 -38.53
C ILE A 6 -21.55 26.62 -38.50
N GLY A 7 -21.18 27.69 -37.80
CA GLY A 7 -19.79 28.00 -37.49
C GLY A 7 -19.49 27.64 -36.04
N THR A 8 -18.53 26.75 -35.81
CA THR A 8 -18.05 26.42 -34.46
C THR A 8 -16.86 27.31 -34.12
N ILE A 9 -17.04 28.22 -33.15
CA ILE A 9 -15.92 28.98 -32.57
C ILE A 9 -15.42 28.19 -31.36
N ALA A 10 -14.20 27.66 -31.46
CA ALA A 10 -13.50 27.04 -30.34
C ALA A 10 -12.42 28.01 -29.82
N ARG A 11 -12.50 28.39 -28.54
CA ARG A 11 -11.47 29.16 -27.86
C ARG A 11 -10.73 28.24 -26.89
N LYS A 12 -9.44 28.06 -27.13
CA LYS A 12 -8.57 27.39 -26.18
C LYS A 12 -8.39 28.30 -24.97
N ILE A 13 -8.80 27.83 -23.79
CA ILE A 13 -8.61 28.56 -22.54
C ILE A 13 -7.19 28.28 -22.05
N GLU A 14 -6.38 29.33 -22.00
CA GLU A 14 -5.03 29.28 -21.46
C GLU A 14 -4.94 30.26 -20.29
N PRO A 15 -4.13 29.94 -19.25
CA PRO A 15 -3.97 30.84 -18.11
C PRO A 15 -3.34 32.16 -18.54
N SER A 16 -3.86 33.27 -18.02
CA SER A 16 -3.23 34.58 -18.21
C SER A 16 -1.88 34.64 -17.51
N GLU A 17 -1.00 35.54 -17.96
CA GLU A 17 0.29 35.81 -17.29
C GLU A 17 0.11 36.12 -15.80
N THR A 18 -0.96 36.85 -15.46
CA THR A 18 -1.30 37.18 -14.06
C THR A 18 -1.58 35.94 -13.22
N THR A 19 -2.30 34.96 -13.76
CA THR A 19 -2.59 33.70 -13.07
C THR A 19 -1.32 32.86 -12.94
N THR A 20 -0.54 32.72 -14.01
CA THR A 20 0.71 31.95 -13.99
C THR A 20 1.71 32.54 -13.00
N ALA A 21 1.86 33.86 -12.98
CA ALA A 21 2.74 34.56 -12.05
C ALA A 21 2.26 34.42 -10.59
N LYS A 22 0.94 34.44 -10.35
CA LYS A 22 0.39 34.18 -9.01
C LYS A 22 0.74 32.77 -8.54
N ILE A 23 0.43 31.75 -9.34
CA ILE A 23 0.68 30.35 -8.99
C ILE A 23 2.17 30.08 -8.78
N PHE A 24 3.05 30.69 -9.59
CA PHE A 24 4.50 30.60 -9.39
C PHE A 24 4.93 31.21 -8.06
N ARG A 25 4.42 32.40 -7.70
CA ARG A 25 4.73 33.05 -6.41
C ARG A 25 4.22 32.23 -5.24
N ASP A 26 3.00 31.70 -5.33
CA ASP A 26 2.40 30.88 -4.26
C ASP A 26 3.23 29.61 -4.04
N ALA A 27 3.63 28.92 -5.12
CA ALA A 27 4.48 27.74 -5.04
C ALA A 27 5.91 28.06 -4.53
N SER A 28 6.47 29.22 -4.88
CA SER A 28 7.77 29.67 -4.38
C SER A 28 7.72 30.03 -2.90
N LYS A 29 6.63 30.67 -2.47
CA LYS A 29 6.40 30.97 -1.06
C LYS A 29 6.27 29.67 -0.26
N PHE A 30 5.49 28.71 -0.76
CA PHE A 30 5.30 27.43 -0.09
C PHE A 30 6.61 26.63 0.04
N GLU A 31 7.46 26.64 -0.98
CA GLU A 31 8.80 26.03 -0.91
C GLU A 31 9.65 26.60 0.22
N ILE A 32 9.65 27.92 0.40
CA ILE A 32 10.43 28.61 1.44
C ILE A 32 9.83 28.37 2.83
N ASP A 33 8.51 28.50 2.96
CA ASP A 33 7.81 28.38 4.24
C ASP A 33 7.79 26.92 4.72
N GLY A 34 7.60 25.97 3.80
CA GLY A 34 7.61 24.53 4.08
C GLY A 34 8.99 23.99 4.46
N ALA A 35 10.08 24.67 4.09
CA ALA A 35 11.42 24.33 4.54
C ALA A 35 11.71 24.75 5.99
N LYS A 36 10.92 25.70 6.53
CA LYS A 36 11.12 26.26 7.89
C LYS A 36 10.06 25.79 8.89
N GLY A 37 8.86 25.46 8.40
CA GLY A 37 7.71 25.10 9.20
C GLY A 37 7.26 23.66 8.99
N ASP A 38 6.07 23.36 9.50
CA ASP A 38 5.40 22.09 9.27
C ASP A 38 4.76 22.08 7.87
N PHE A 39 5.32 21.27 6.98
CA PHE A 39 4.89 21.12 5.60
C PHE A 39 3.42 20.68 5.49
N GLU A 40 2.96 19.76 6.36
CA GLU A 40 1.58 19.27 6.32
C GLU A 40 0.59 20.30 6.86
N ALA A 41 0.95 21.01 7.93
CA ALA A 41 0.11 22.07 8.47
C ALA A 41 -0.04 23.22 7.46
N LEU A 42 1.06 23.65 6.84
CA LEU A 42 1.06 24.68 5.82
C LEU A 42 0.24 24.26 4.59
N ALA A 43 0.34 22.99 4.17
CA ALA A 43 -0.47 22.47 3.08
C ALA A 43 -1.96 22.51 3.40
N LYS A 44 -2.35 22.13 4.62
CA LYS A 44 -3.76 22.18 5.06
C LYS A 44 -4.28 23.61 5.11
N GLU A 45 -3.52 24.56 5.64
CA GLU A 45 -3.90 25.98 5.69
C GLU A 45 -4.15 26.56 4.29
N ASN A 46 -3.31 26.20 3.32
CA ASN A 46 -3.41 26.66 1.94
C ASN A 46 -4.35 25.80 1.07
N ASN A 47 -5.06 24.83 1.67
CA ASN A 47 -5.95 23.87 0.97
C ASN A 47 -5.25 23.07 -0.14
N TYR A 48 -3.97 22.73 0.05
CA TYR A 48 -3.21 21.87 -0.84
C TYR A 48 -3.32 20.40 -0.44
N THR A 49 -3.30 19.51 -1.44
CA THR A 49 -3.35 18.07 -1.21
C THR A 49 -1.96 17.50 -0.97
N VAL A 50 -1.69 17.04 0.25
CA VAL A 50 -0.46 16.28 0.56
C VAL A 50 -0.62 14.83 0.10
N ARG A 51 0.40 14.32 -0.60
CA ARG A 51 0.44 12.93 -1.10
C ARG A 51 1.72 12.27 -0.58
N PRO A 52 1.67 11.55 0.56
CA PRO A 52 2.82 10.79 1.02
C PRO A 52 3.11 9.65 0.05
N VAL A 53 4.36 9.53 -0.39
CA VAL A 53 4.82 8.48 -1.30
C VAL A 53 5.97 7.74 -0.63
N ASN A 54 5.73 6.47 -0.30
CA ASN A 54 6.71 5.60 0.35
C ASN A 54 7.23 4.56 -0.64
N GLY A 55 8.49 4.15 -0.45
CA GLY A 55 9.08 3.07 -1.23
C GLY A 55 9.44 3.42 -2.68
N MET A 56 9.64 4.70 -2.98
CA MET A 56 10.16 5.15 -4.28
C MET A 56 11.55 4.54 -4.52
N LYS A 57 11.84 4.15 -5.76
CA LYS A 57 13.12 3.60 -6.19
C LYS A 57 13.83 4.56 -7.14
N ALA A 58 15.16 4.50 -7.16
CA ALA A 58 16.00 5.34 -8.02
C ALA A 58 15.73 5.17 -9.53
N LEU A 59 15.09 4.08 -9.94
CA LEU A 59 14.72 3.79 -11.34
C LEU A 59 13.27 4.12 -11.67
N ASP A 60 12.47 4.61 -10.72
CA ASP A 60 11.07 4.95 -10.97
C ASP A 60 10.95 6.17 -11.91
N GLU A 61 10.07 6.11 -12.88
CA GLU A 61 9.81 7.21 -13.82
C GLU A 61 8.58 8.04 -13.44
N SER A 62 7.70 7.46 -12.63
CA SER A 62 6.43 8.05 -12.26
C SER A 62 6.25 8.08 -10.74
N ILE A 63 5.52 9.08 -10.28
CA ILE A 63 5.14 9.23 -8.88
C ILE A 63 3.63 8.96 -8.78
N PRO A 64 3.20 8.05 -7.90
CA PRO A 64 1.78 7.77 -7.69
C PRO A 64 0.96 9.04 -7.45
N GLY A 65 -0.10 9.22 -8.24
CA GLY A 65 -1.03 10.35 -8.12
C GLY A 65 -0.67 11.61 -8.91
N ILE A 66 0.56 11.75 -9.42
CA ILE A 66 0.96 12.89 -10.28
C ILE A 66 1.57 12.47 -11.63
N GLY A 67 1.85 11.18 -11.83
CA GLY A 67 2.30 10.63 -13.10
C GLY A 67 3.80 10.77 -13.33
N ASN A 68 4.22 10.86 -14.59
CA ASN A 68 5.64 10.81 -14.99
C ASN A 68 6.41 12.05 -14.50
N GLN A 69 7.24 11.86 -13.49
CA GLN A 69 7.99 12.93 -12.81
C GLN A 69 9.42 12.49 -12.47
N ARG A 70 10.13 11.95 -13.48
CA ARG A 70 11.55 11.56 -13.37
C ARG A 70 12.46 12.63 -12.76
N PRO A 71 12.29 13.95 -13.01
CA PRO A 71 13.12 14.98 -12.37
C PRO A 71 13.00 15.00 -10.84
N ILE A 72 11.80 14.75 -10.30
CA ILE A 72 11.55 14.71 -8.85
C ILE A 72 12.22 13.46 -8.26
N VAL A 73 12.03 12.31 -8.91
CA VAL A 73 12.67 11.05 -8.48
C VAL A 73 14.19 11.22 -8.46
N ARG A 74 14.79 11.73 -9.54
CA ARG A 74 16.24 11.95 -9.62
C ARG A 74 16.72 12.84 -8.47
N TRP A 75 16.08 13.97 -8.24
CA TRP A 75 16.45 14.89 -7.15
C TRP A 75 16.38 14.21 -5.77
N ALA A 76 15.34 13.42 -5.49
CA ALA A 76 15.22 12.71 -4.21
C ALA A 76 16.38 11.71 -3.96
N PHE A 77 17.02 11.23 -5.02
CA PHE A 77 18.16 10.31 -4.98
C PHE A 77 19.53 10.98 -5.25
N GLU A 78 19.58 12.30 -5.45
CA GLU A 78 20.85 13.02 -5.57
C GLU A 78 21.58 13.04 -4.21
N ASP A 79 22.91 12.97 -4.23
CA ASP A 79 23.74 12.94 -3.02
C ASP A 79 23.61 14.22 -2.20
N GLU A 80 23.37 15.34 -2.87
CA GLU A 80 23.18 16.67 -2.26
C GLU A 80 21.83 16.81 -1.54
N ALA A 81 20.81 16.01 -1.91
CA ALA A 81 19.50 16.09 -1.28
C ALA A 81 19.58 15.54 0.15
N SER A 82 19.05 16.28 1.12
CA SER A 82 19.03 15.89 2.52
C SER A 82 17.60 15.71 3.02
N VAL A 83 17.43 14.87 4.04
CA VAL A 83 16.13 14.73 4.72
C VAL A 83 15.72 16.08 5.28
N GLY A 84 14.50 16.51 4.96
CA GLY A 84 13.96 17.83 5.25
C GLY A 84 13.99 18.79 4.06
N ASP A 85 14.75 18.50 3.01
CA ASP A 85 14.84 19.38 1.84
C ASP A 85 13.50 19.50 1.13
N VAL A 86 13.17 20.72 0.73
CA VAL A 86 11.96 21.08 0.00
C VAL A 86 12.34 21.70 -1.33
N LYS A 87 11.72 21.24 -2.42
CA LYS A 87 12.00 21.76 -3.76
C LYS A 87 10.75 21.83 -4.62
N ARG A 88 10.59 22.92 -5.37
CA ARG A 88 9.53 23.10 -6.36
C ARG A 88 9.93 22.54 -7.73
N PHE A 89 8.99 21.86 -8.38
CA PHE A 89 9.08 21.35 -9.73
C PHE A 89 7.90 21.82 -10.58
N SER A 90 8.14 22.16 -11.84
CA SER A 90 7.09 22.44 -12.82
C SER A 90 6.61 21.15 -13.47
N LEU A 91 5.30 20.97 -13.60
CA LEU A 91 4.71 19.82 -14.29
C LEU A 91 4.60 20.10 -15.79
N SER A 92 4.85 19.08 -16.61
CA SER A 92 4.63 19.13 -18.06
C SER A 92 3.17 19.34 -18.44
N THR A 93 2.24 18.93 -17.58
CA THR A 93 0.79 19.13 -17.72
C THR A 93 0.31 20.51 -17.25
N GLY A 94 1.23 21.37 -16.78
CA GLY A 94 0.92 22.65 -16.17
C GLY A 94 0.81 22.60 -14.65
N GLY A 95 1.18 23.69 -13.98
CA GLY A 95 1.22 23.81 -12.53
C GLY A 95 2.56 23.43 -11.91
N TYR A 96 2.59 23.36 -10.57
CA TYR A 96 3.79 23.05 -9.79
C TYR A 96 3.50 21.99 -8.74
N VAL A 97 4.52 21.21 -8.41
CA VAL A 97 4.57 20.34 -7.24
C VAL A 97 5.71 20.83 -6.37
N VAL A 98 5.45 20.98 -5.08
CA VAL A 98 6.51 21.16 -4.08
C VAL A 98 6.68 19.82 -3.38
N ALA A 99 7.89 19.26 -3.45
CA ALA A 99 8.22 17.98 -2.87
C ALA A 99 9.11 18.19 -1.65
N GLN A 100 8.86 17.42 -0.58
CA GLN A 100 9.73 17.35 0.59
C GLN A 100 10.30 15.95 0.71
N LEU A 101 11.61 15.86 0.98
CA LEU A 101 12.28 14.59 1.24
C LEU A 101 12.15 14.22 2.72
N VAL A 102 11.31 13.24 3.05
CA VAL A 102 11.01 12.87 4.45
C VAL A 102 12.00 11.83 5.00
N ALA A 103 12.51 10.94 4.17
CA ALA A 103 13.43 9.88 4.58
C ALA A 103 14.31 9.42 3.42
N LYS A 104 15.54 8.96 3.74
CA LYS A 104 16.44 8.27 2.81
C LYS A 104 16.78 6.90 3.37
N HIS A 105 16.55 5.87 2.58
CA HIS A 105 16.87 4.48 2.94
C HIS A 105 17.98 3.97 2.03
N LYS A 106 18.99 3.32 2.62
CA LYS A 106 20.04 2.65 1.84
C LYS A 106 19.47 1.38 1.20
N ALA A 107 20.04 0.98 0.05
CA ALA A 107 19.70 -0.30 -0.56
C ALA A 107 19.99 -1.45 0.42
N GLY A 108 19.03 -2.37 0.57
CA GLY A 108 19.16 -3.49 1.50
C GLY A 108 17.81 -3.92 2.07
N LEU A 109 17.88 -4.61 3.22
CA LEU A 109 16.70 -5.00 3.98
C LEU A 109 16.00 -3.77 4.55
N MET A 110 14.67 -3.82 4.63
CA MET A 110 13.88 -2.79 5.29
C MET A 110 14.24 -2.71 6.78
N SER A 111 14.08 -1.52 7.37
CA SER A 111 14.17 -1.38 8.83
C SER A 111 13.05 -2.18 9.51
N ALA A 112 13.20 -2.49 10.80
CA ALA A 112 12.17 -3.20 11.55
C ALA A 112 10.87 -2.37 11.60
N GLU A 113 10.99 -1.04 11.71
CA GLU A 113 9.89 -0.09 11.74
C GLU A 113 9.13 -0.09 10.41
N ASP A 114 9.83 0.01 9.28
CA ASP A 114 9.22 0.02 7.94
C ASP A 114 8.61 -1.34 7.61
N ALA A 115 9.26 -2.44 8.02
CA ALA A 115 8.77 -3.79 7.81
C ALA A 115 7.59 -4.14 8.72
N SER A 116 7.40 -3.41 9.83
CA SER A 116 6.41 -3.74 10.85
C SER A 116 4.99 -3.86 10.30
N ALA A 117 4.59 -3.00 9.37
CA ALA A 117 3.26 -3.02 8.76
C ALA A 117 2.97 -4.35 8.02
N THR A 118 4.00 -4.96 7.44
CA THR A 118 3.88 -6.22 6.69
C THR A 118 4.16 -7.44 7.58
N VAL A 119 5.13 -7.33 8.50
CA VAL A 119 5.62 -8.45 9.31
C VAL A 119 4.77 -8.67 10.57
N LEU A 120 4.24 -7.62 11.20
CA LEU A 120 3.41 -7.76 12.41
C LEU A 120 2.21 -8.69 12.22
N PRO A 121 1.42 -8.62 11.13
CA PRO A 121 0.33 -9.57 10.89
C PRO A 121 0.81 -11.02 10.84
N ILE A 122 1.96 -11.27 10.21
CA ILE A 122 2.57 -12.62 10.08
C ILE A 122 2.97 -13.13 11.47
N LEU A 123 3.74 -12.33 12.23
CA LEU A 123 4.18 -12.71 13.58
C LEU A 123 3.01 -12.92 14.54
N ARG A 124 1.97 -12.07 14.46
CA ARG A 124 0.75 -12.25 15.26
C ARG A 124 0.05 -13.56 14.94
N LYS A 125 0.02 -13.94 13.66
CA LYS A 125 -0.57 -15.21 13.22
C LYS A 125 0.24 -16.39 13.76
N GLU A 126 1.55 -16.40 13.57
CA GLU A 126 2.45 -17.44 14.09
C GLU A 126 2.32 -17.56 15.62
N LYS A 127 2.30 -16.43 16.33
CA LYS A 127 2.18 -16.44 17.79
C LYS A 127 0.82 -16.95 18.27
N LYS A 128 -0.26 -16.60 17.58
CA LYS A 128 -1.59 -17.17 17.86
C LYS A 128 -1.60 -18.67 17.62
N ALA A 129 -0.98 -19.13 16.53
CA ALA A 129 -0.89 -20.55 16.22
C ALA A 129 -0.12 -21.33 17.29
N GLU A 130 1.02 -20.80 17.72
CA GLU A 130 1.83 -21.37 18.80
C GLU A 130 1.04 -21.44 20.12
N LEU A 131 0.32 -20.38 20.48
CA LEU A 131 -0.52 -20.36 21.69
C LEU A 131 -1.65 -21.41 21.63
N ILE A 132 -2.30 -21.57 20.48
CA ILE A 132 -3.34 -22.59 20.27
C ILE A 132 -2.73 -23.99 20.39
N LYS A 133 -1.60 -24.24 19.71
CA LYS A 133 -0.88 -25.53 19.77
C LYS A 133 -0.43 -25.87 21.20
N ASN A 134 -0.02 -24.89 21.99
CA ASN A 134 0.40 -25.10 23.37
C ASN A 134 -0.78 -25.31 24.34
N ARG A 135 -1.95 -24.72 24.06
CA ARG A 135 -3.15 -24.88 24.90
C ARG A 135 -3.90 -26.18 24.59
N VAL A 136 -3.91 -26.60 23.33
CA VAL A 136 -4.63 -27.78 22.87
C VAL A 136 -3.72 -29.00 22.95
N SER A 137 -4.01 -29.90 23.87
CA SER A 137 -3.34 -31.20 24.01
C SER A 137 -4.22 -32.38 23.59
N VAL A 138 -5.37 -32.11 22.99
CA VAL A 138 -6.39 -33.13 22.75
C VAL A 138 -6.19 -33.84 21.43
N SER A 139 -6.45 -35.15 21.42
CA SER A 139 -6.20 -36.05 20.30
C SER A 139 -7.38 -36.23 19.34
N THR A 140 -8.57 -35.74 19.70
CA THR A 140 -9.79 -35.89 18.88
C THR A 140 -10.35 -34.55 18.44
N LEU A 141 -11.05 -34.56 17.30
CA LEU A 141 -11.61 -33.36 16.68
C LEU A 141 -12.83 -32.83 17.47
N GLU A 142 -13.60 -33.75 18.06
CA GLU A 142 -14.78 -33.47 18.87
C GLU A 142 -14.42 -32.81 20.20
N ASP A 143 -13.37 -33.29 20.86
CA ASP A 143 -12.92 -32.70 22.11
C ASP A 143 -12.27 -31.33 21.88
N LEU A 144 -11.55 -31.16 20.76
CA LEU A 144 -11.03 -29.85 20.33
C LEU A 144 -12.16 -28.85 20.09
N ALA A 145 -13.20 -29.27 19.36
CA ALA A 145 -14.36 -28.42 19.07
C ALA A 145 -15.04 -27.96 20.38
N THR A 146 -15.17 -28.87 21.35
CA THR A 146 -15.75 -28.57 22.66
C THR A 146 -14.87 -27.61 23.47
N ALA A 147 -13.55 -27.86 23.53
CA ALA A 147 -12.61 -27.03 24.29
C ALA A 147 -12.52 -25.58 23.76
N GLU A 148 -12.63 -25.41 22.44
CA GLU A 148 -12.52 -24.12 21.78
C GLU A 148 -13.89 -23.46 21.50
N ASN A 149 -14.99 -24.07 21.95
CA ASN A 149 -16.37 -23.64 21.65
C ASN A 149 -16.62 -23.44 20.14
N THR A 150 -16.10 -24.36 19.33
CA THR A 150 -16.28 -24.40 17.87
C THR A 150 -17.09 -25.63 17.47
N SER A 151 -17.43 -25.74 16.18
CA SER A 151 -18.15 -26.89 15.63
C SER A 151 -17.33 -27.58 14.56
N VAL A 152 -17.33 -28.92 14.60
CA VAL A 152 -16.77 -29.75 13.52
C VAL A 152 -17.60 -29.53 12.25
N LYS A 153 -16.92 -29.25 11.14
CA LYS A 153 -17.54 -29.06 9.83
C LYS A 153 -16.93 -30.00 8.82
N THR A 154 -17.78 -30.64 8.03
CA THR A 154 -17.36 -31.48 6.90
C THR A 154 -17.27 -30.62 5.64
N ALA A 155 -16.13 -30.71 4.96
CA ALA A 155 -15.93 -30.08 3.67
C ALA A 155 -15.81 -31.16 2.58
N SER A 156 -16.67 -31.09 1.57
CA SER A 156 -16.74 -32.05 0.46
C SER A 156 -16.23 -31.44 -0.84
N ALA A 157 -15.83 -32.28 -1.80
CA ALA A 157 -15.35 -31.87 -3.12
C ALA A 157 -14.11 -30.94 -3.12
N ILE A 158 -13.21 -31.14 -2.16
CA ILE A 158 -11.93 -30.44 -2.10
C ILE A 158 -11.00 -30.94 -3.21
N THR A 159 -10.29 -30.02 -3.88
CA THR A 159 -9.30 -30.38 -4.91
C THR A 159 -7.98 -29.66 -4.66
N MET A 160 -6.85 -30.31 -4.98
CA MET A 160 -5.53 -29.65 -4.90
C MET A 160 -5.40 -28.46 -5.87
N LYS A 161 -6.13 -28.49 -7.00
CA LYS A 161 -6.10 -27.41 -8.00
C LYS A 161 -6.73 -26.11 -7.47
N SER A 162 -7.72 -26.24 -6.57
CA SER A 162 -8.40 -25.11 -5.95
C SER A 162 -8.62 -25.41 -4.46
N PRO A 163 -7.58 -25.24 -3.61
CA PRO A 163 -7.62 -25.65 -2.21
C PRO A 163 -8.40 -24.62 -1.38
N THR A 164 -9.72 -24.65 -1.52
CA THR A 164 -10.66 -23.78 -0.81
C THR A 164 -11.60 -24.65 0.02
N ILE A 165 -11.71 -24.34 1.31
CA ILE A 165 -12.58 -25.01 2.26
C ILE A 165 -13.79 -24.12 2.51
N GLN A 166 -15.00 -24.69 2.41
CA GLN A 166 -16.22 -23.94 2.66
C GLN A 166 -16.23 -23.36 4.08
N GLY A 167 -16.39 -22.04 4.19
CA GLY A 167 -16.41 -21.32 5.47
C GLY A 167 -15.04 -20.93 6.04
N ALA A 168 -13.94 -21.56 5.60
CA ALA A 168 -12.57 -21.19 6.00
C ALA A 168 -11.80 -20.45 4.90
N GLY A 169 -12.22 -20.57 3.64
CA GLY A 169 -11.56 -19.92 2.51
C GLY A 169 -10.38 -20.72 1.98
N ARG A 170 -9.39 -20.03 1.41
CA ARG A 170 -8.26 -20.67 0.71
C ARG A 170 -7.24 -21.23 1.71
N GLU A 171 -7.07 -22.55 1.72
CA GLU A 171 -6.29 -23.32 2.70
C GLU A 171 -5.37 -24.37 2.03
N PRO A 172 -4.32 -23.96 1.31
CA PRO A 172 -3.46 -24.87 0.56
C PRO A 172 -2.72 -25.89 1.44
N LEU A 173 -2.25 -25.49 2.63
CA LEU A 173 -1.52 -26.39 3.52
C LEU A 173 -2.44 -27.45 4.13
N VAL A 174 -3.61 -27.04 4.63
CA VAL A 174 -4.59 -27.97 5.22
C VAL A 174 -5.06 -28.99 4.20
N VAL A 175 -5.40 -28.54 2.99
CA VAL A 175 -5.80 -29.42 1.90
C VAL A 175 -4.65 -30.36 1.53
N GLY A 176 -3.42 -29.85 1.39
CA GLY A 176 -2.24 -30.67 1.10
C GLY A 176 -2.01 -31.76 2.12
N THR A 177 -2.10 -31.44 3.42
CA THR A 177 -1.98 -32.41 4.51
C THR A 177 -3.10 -33.45 4.44
N ALA A 178 -4.34 -33.05 4.23
CA ALA A 178 -5.48 -33.97 4.15
C ALA A 178 -5.32 -35.01 3.02
N PHE A 179 -4.79 -34.62 1.86
CA PHE A 179 -4.49 -35.54 0.77
C PHE A 179 -3.27 -36.44 1.01
N GLY A 180 -2.41 -36.09 1.96
CA GLY A 180 -1.24 -36.88 2.36
C GLY A 180 -1.54 -37.92 3.44
N LEU A 181 -2.70 -37.84 4.10
CA LEU A 181 -3.15 -38.77 5.13
C LEU A 181 -3.82 -40.00 4.53
N GLY A 182 -3.71 -41.13 5.21
CA GLY A 182 -4.49 -42.33 4.90
C GLY A 182 -5.98 -42.12 5.16
N GLU A 183 -6.81 -42.95 4.52
CA GLU A 183 -8.25 -42.93 4.78
C GLU A 183 -8.54 -43.28 6.24
N GLY A 184 -9.28 -42.42 6.93
CA GLY A 184 -9.61 -42.57 8.35
C GLY A 184 -8.52 -42.10 9.32
N GLU A 185 -7.40 -41.57 8.83
CA GLU A 185 -6.37 -40.97 9.69
C GLU A 185 -6.72 -39.53 10.10
N THR A 186 -6.37 -39.19 11.33
CA THR A 186 -6.51 -37.84 11.88
C THR A 186 -5.15 -37.14 11.88
N SER A 187 -5.07 -35.93 11.34
CA SER A 187 -3.86 -35.12 11.45
C SER A 187 -3.67 -34.54 12.85
N GLY A 188 -2.43 -34.15 13.16
CA GLY A 188 -2.21 -33.15 14.21
C GLY A 188 -2.76 -31.76 13.82
N LEU A 189 -2.53 -30.77 14.68
CA LEU A 189 -2.88 -29.37 14.43
C LEU A 189 -2.08 -28.81 13.23
N ILE A 190 -2.76 -28.20 12.27
CA ILE A 190 -2.16 -27.70 11.03
C ILE A 190 -2.22 -26.18 11.01
N GLU A 191 -1.08 -25.52 10.88
CA GLU A 191 -1.05 -24.06 10.78
C GLU A 191 -1.46 -23.57 9.38
N GLY A 192 -2.77 -23.44 9.18
CA GLY A 192 -3.39 -22.97 7.95
C GLY A 192 -3.19 -21.48 7.68
N VAL A 193 -3.75 -21.00 6.58
CA VAL A 193 -3.69 -19.58 6.19
C VAL A 193 -4.55 -18.73 7.12
N ASN A 194 -5.75 -19.21 7.47
CA ASN A 194 -6.77 -18.50 8.21
C ASN A 194 -6.99 -19.03 9.64
N GLY A 195 -6.28 -20.08 10.05
CA GLY A 195 -6.44 -20.70 11.37
C GLY A 195 -5.40 -21.78 11.68
N VAL A 196 -5.62 -22.48 12.79
CA VAL A 196 -4.93 -23.72 13.20
C VAL A 196 -5.95 -24.84 13.29
#